data_AF-A0A835Q8F1-F1
#
_entry.id   AF-A0A835Q8F1-F1
#
_cell.length_a   1.000
_cell.length_b   1.000
_cell.length_c   1.000
_cell.angle_alpha   90.00
_cell.angle_beta   90.00
_cell.angle_gamma   90.00
#
_symmetry.space_group_name_H-M   'P 1'
#
loop_
_entity.id
_entity.type
_entity.pdbx_description
1 polymer ?
#
loop_
_entity_poly.entity_id
_entity_poly.type
_entity_poly.pdbx_seq_one_letter_code
_entity_poly.pdbx_strand_id
1 'polypeptide(L)'
;MLEDFGKMDLIADIIETAKSITRFIYTYPPVLNMMKKYTHWKDILLPSSSHAAMNFVALMNLVSVQEDLRTMVTSEEWIESPYSKKPDAVAMANIIVSLPF
;
A
#
# COMPACT_ATOMS: atom_id res chain seq x y z
N MET A 1 -16.35 -17.29 -4.19
CA MET A 1 -16.68 -15.99 -4.81
C MET A 1 -15.49 -15.03 -4.77
N LEU A 2 -15.12 -14.41 -3.64
CA LEU A 2 -13.92 -13.55 -3.57
C LEU A 2 -12.62 -14.30 -3.88
N GLU A 3 -12.52 -15.55 -3.41
CA GLU A 3 -11.39 -16.43 -3.76
C GLU A 3 -11.28 -16.73 -5.26
N ASP A 4 -12.41 -16.74 -5.98
CA ASP A 4 -12.43 -17.02 -7.41
C ASP A 4 -12.03 -15.78 -8.21
N PHE A 5 -12.48 -14.59 -7.77
CA PHE A 5 -12.00 -13.33 -8.31
C PHE A 5 -10.48 -13.15 -8.08
N GLY A 6 -9.98 -13.49 -6.90
CA GLY A 6 -8.55 -13.41 -6.59
C GLY A 6 -7.65 -14.30 -7.45
N LYS A 7 -8.21 -15.27 -8.20
CA LYS A 7 -7.47 -16.14 -9.12
C LYS A 7 -7.44 -15.63 -10.57
N MET A 8 -8.19 -14.59 -10.89
CA MET A 8 -8.13 -13.96 -12.21
C MET A 8 -6.80 -13.20 -12.33
N ASP A 9 -6.04 -13.43 -13.40
CA ASP A 9 -4.67 -12.90 -13.57
C ASP A 9 -4.59 -11.39 -13.25
N LEU A 10 -5.51 -10.59 -13.82
CA LEU A 10 -5.56 -9.14 -13.57
C LEU A 10 -5.78 -8.78 -12.10
N ILE A 11 -6.65 -9.52 -11.40
CA ILE A 11 -6.95 -9.26 -9.99
C ILE A 11 -5.80 -9.74 -9.10
N ALA A 12 -5.18 -10.88 -9.46
CA ALA A 12 -4.00 -11.39 -8.77
C ALA A 12 -2.83 -10.38 -8.83
N ASP A 13 -2.58 -9.78 -9.99
CA ASP A 13 -1.54 -8.75 -10.17
C ASP A 13 -1.82 -7.50 -9.31
N ILE A 14 -3.08 -7.07 -9.23
CA ILE A 14 -3.49 -5.95 -8.36
C ILE A 14 -3.28 -6.30 -6.88
N ILE A 15 -3.65 -7.51 -6.46
CA ILE A 15 -3.45 -8.00 -5.09
C ILE A 15 -1.97 -8.04 -4.74
N GLU A 16 -1.11 -8.55 -5.63
CA GLU A 16 0.34 -8.60 -5.39
C GLU A 16 0.96 -7.21 -5.35
N THR A 17 0.49 -6.28 -6.19
CA THR A 17 0.89 -4.86 -6.15
C THR A 17 0.58 -4.24 -4.79
N ALA A 18 -0.65 -4.42 -4.30
CA ALA A 18 -1.07 -3.91 -2.99
C ALA A 18 -0.31 -4.57 -1.83
N LYS A 19 -0.02 -5.87 -1.91
CA LYS A 19 0.83 -6.58 -0.96
C LYS A 19 2.26 -6.04 -0.96
N SER A 20 2.81 -5.68 -2.11
CA SER A 20 4.16 -5.09 -2.18
C SER A 20 4.22 -3.76 -1.44
N ILE A 21 3.23 -2.88 -1.66
CA ILE A 21 3.12 -1.58 -0.97
C ILE A 21 3.00 -1.79 0.55
N THR A 22 2.02 -2.58 0.97
CA THR A 22 1.75 -2.82 2.40
C THR A 22 2.92 -3.55 3.06
N ARG A 23 3.56 -4.52 2.40
CA ARG A 23 4.75 -5.19 2.94
C ARG A 23 5.85 -4.18 3.26
N PHE A 24 6.18 -3.27 2.34
CA PHE A 24 7.22 -2.28 2.59
C PHE A 24 6.86 -1.35 3.76
N ILE A 25 5.65 -0.80 3.75
CA ILE A 25 5.18 0.14 4.79
C ILE A 25 5.24 -0.49 6.18
N TYR A 26 4.70 -1.71 6.32
CA TYR A 26 4.60 -2.37 7.63
C TYR A 26 5.90 -3.04 8.07
N THR A 27 6.87 -3.25 7.17
CA THR A 27 8.21 -3.75 7.54
C THR A 27 9.01 -2.72 8.34
N TYR A 28 8.84 -1.43 8.03
CA TYR A 28 9.64 -0.36 8.62
C TYR A 28 8.78 0.55 9.51
N PRO A 29 8.90 0.48 10.85
CA PRO A 29 8.10 1.29 11.77
C PRO A 29 8.13 2.81 11.47
N PRO A 30 9.26 3.42 11.06
CA PRO A 30 9.26 4.84 10.68
C PRO A 30 8.42 5.13 9.43
N VAL A 31 8.38 4.21 8.47
CA VAL A 31 7.55 4.34 7.26
C VAL A 31 6.08 4.13 7.60
N LEU A 32 5.75 3.17 8.47
CA LEU A 32 4.39 2.99 8.99
C LEU A 32 3.89 4.24 9.72
N ASN A 33 4.72 4.85 10.56
CA ASN A 33 4.37 6.09 11.26
C ASN A 33 4.19 7.26 10.30
N MET A 34 5.03 7.35 9.27
CA MET A 34 4.87 8.34 8.20
C MET A 34 3.54 8.12 7.48
N MET A 35 3.24 6.90 7.03
CA MET A 35 1.95 6.58 6.41
C MET A 35 0.78 7.02 7.31
N LYS A 36 0.79 6.65 8.59
CA LYS A 36 -0.27 7.06 9.54
C LYS A 36 -0.41 8.57 9.67
N LYS A 37 0.69 9.32 9.61
CA LYS A 37 0.66 10.80 9.64
C LYS A 37 -0.05 11.35 8.40
N TYR A 38 0.26 10.84 7.22
CA TYR A 38 -0.33 11.29 5.96
C TYR A 38 -1.77 10.81 5.76
N THR A 39 -2.12 9.62 6.24
CA THR A 39 -3.45 9.01 6.06
C THR A 39 -4.44 9.33 7.20
N HIS A 40 -4.10 10.26 8.10
CA HIS A 40 -4.90 10.55 9.30
C HIS A 40 -5.18 9.31 10.15
N TRP A 41 -4.17 8.48 10.35
CA TRP A 41 -4.19 7.25 11.15
C TRP A 41 -5.10 6.15 10.61
N LYS A 42 -5.51 6.22 9.33
CA LYS A 42 -6.20 5.12 8.67
C LYS A 42 -5.27 3.92 8.55
N ASP A 43 -5.78 2.75 8.91
CA ASP A 43 -5.07 1.48 8.78
C ASP A 43 -5.46 0.81 7.46
N ILE A 44 -4.47 0.33 6.71
CA ILE A 44 -4.71 -0.36 5.42
C ILE A 44 -5.11 -1.81 5.70
N LEU A 45 -4.42 -2.48 6.64
CA LEU A 45 -4.64 -3.88 6.98
C LEU A 45 -5.61 -4.01 8.15
N LEU A 46 -6.82 -4.47 7.89
CA LEU A 46 -7.83 -4.74 8.91
C LEU A 46 -8.06 -6.24 9.12
N PRO A 47 -8.30 -6.70 10.35
CA PRO A 47 -8.74 -8.07 10.61
C PRO A 47 -10.01 -8.40 9.82
N SER A 48 -10.08 -9.60 9.22
CA SER A 48 -11.23 -10.06 8.45
C SER A 48 -11.44 -11.57 8.63
N SER A 49 -12.65 -12.04 8.33
CA SER A 49 -13.06 -13.44 8.55
C SER A 49 -12.35 -14.46 7.66
N SER A 50 -11.73 -14.04 6.56
CA SER A 50 -10.91 -14.89 5.69
C SER A 50 -9.75 -14.10 5.06
N HIS A 51 -8.72 -14.81 4.61
CA HIS A 51 -7.59 -14.20 3.88
C HIS A 51 -8.04 -13.51 2.59
N ALA A 52 -9.02 -14.08 1.88
CA ALA A 52 -9.59 -13.46 0.69
C ALA A 52 -10.28 -12.13 1.03
N ALA A 53 -11.17 -12.13 2.03
CA ALA A 53 -11.84 -10.91 2.48
C ALA A 53 -10.84 -9.85 2.95
N MET A 54 -9.80 -10.24 3.68
CA MET A 54 -8.72 -9.35 4.11
C MET A 54 -8.03 -8.67 2.93
N ASN A 55 -7.68 -9.41 1.88
CA ASN A 55 -7.05 -8.83 0.68
C ASN A 55 -7.95 -7.80 0.01
N PHE A 56 -9.25 -8.10 -0.15
CA PHE A 56 -10.18 -7.15 -0.76
C PHE A 56 -10.43 -5.91 0.11
N VAL A 57 -10.51 -6.07 1.44
CA VAL A 57 -10.61 -4.93 2.36
C VAL A 57 -9.33 -4.08 2.29
N ALA A 58 -8.15 -4.69 2.25
CA ALA A 58 -6.89 -3.98 2.11
C ALA A 58 -6.82 -3.20 0.78
N LEU A 59 -7.32 -3.77 -0.33
CA LEU A 59 -7.44 -3.06 -1.60
C LEU A 59 -8.34 -1.83 -1.49
N MET A 60 -9.54 -2.00 -0.92
CA MET A 60 -10.48 -0.89 -0.73
C MET A 60 -9.88 0.23 0.14
N ASN A 61 -9.20 -0.14 1.22
CA ASN A 61 -8.54 0.81 2.09
C ASN A 61 -7.39 1.52 1.38
N LEU A 62 -6.58 0.79 0.60
CA LEU A 62 -5.46 1.36 -0.16
C LEU A 62 -5.96 2.40 -1.18
N VAL A 63 -7.05 2.11 -1.89
CA VAL A 63 -7.70 3.09 -2.79
C VAL A 63 -8.18 4.32 -2.00
N SER A 64 -8.75 4.12 -0.80
CA SER A 64 -9.26 5.21 0.02
C SER A 64 -8.19 6.17 0.57
N VAL A 65 -6.92 5.78 0.53
CA VAL A 65 -5.77 6.58 1.01
C VAL A 65 -4.73 6.83 -0.09
N GLN A 66 -5.07 6.57 -1.34
CA GLN A 66 -4.12 6.63 -2.45
C GLN A 66 -3.48 8.02 -2.60
N GLU A 67 -4.30 9.07 -2.56
CA GLU A 67 -3.81 10.46 -2.69
C GLU A 67 -2.96 10.88 -1.48
N ASP A 68 -3.28 10.38 -0.30
CA ASP A 68 -2.47 10.58 0.91
C ASP A 68 -1.10 9.91 0.76
N LEU A 69 -1.08 8.67 0.23
CA LEU A 69 0.16 7.93 -0.07
C LEU A 69 0.97 8.58 -1.19
N ARG A 70 0.32 9.12 -2.23
CA ARG A 70 0.97 9.88 -3.30
C ARG A 70 1.66 11.10 -2.72
N THR A 71 0.95 11.86 -1.89
CA THR A 71 1.49 13.02 -1.17
C THR A 71 2.66 12.63 -0.27
N MET A 72 2.56 11.50 0.44
CA MET A 72 3.65 10.96 1.27
C MET A 72 4.91 10.71 0.43
N VAL A 73 4.83 9.94 -0.66
CA VAL A 73 6.02 9.54 -1.44
C VAL A 73 6.63 10.66 -2.29
N THR A 74 5.92 11.79 -2.46
CA THR A 74 6.46 12.99 -3.11
C THR A 74 6.90 14.07 -2.12
N SER A 75 6.73 13.84 -0.82
CA SER A 75 7.08 14.81 0.22
C SER A 75 8.59 14.91 0.45
N GLU A 76 9.04 16.07 0.93
CA GLU A 76 10.41 16.27 1.39
C GLU A 76 10.77 15.30 2.52
N GLU A 77 9.85 15.07 3.46
CA GLU A 77 10.01 14.12 4.57
C GLU A 77 10.34 12.71 4.08
N TRP A 78 9.69 12.25 3.01
CA TRP A 78 10.01 10.97 2.38
C TRP A 78 11.34 11.02 1.62
N ILE A 79 11.58 12.05 0.81
CA ILE A 79 12.78 12.16 -0.02
C ILE A 79 14.05 12.18 0.85
N GLU A 80 14.01 12.87 1.99
CA GLU A 80 15.12 12.93 2.95
C GLU A 80 15.29 11.66 3.79
N SER A 81 14.25 10.81 3.83
CA SER A 81 14.26 9.57 4.59
C SER A 81 15.31 8.57 4.07
N PRO A 82 16.07 7.89 4.94
CA PRO A 82 16.96 6.81 4.51
C PRO A 82 16.20 5.63 3.88
N TYR A 83 14.89 5.51 4.14
CA TYR A 83 14.06 4.44 3.61
C TYR A 83 13.70 4.63 2.14
N SER A 84 13.61 5.87 1.65
CA SER A 84 13.25 6.16 0.24
C SER A 84 14.30 5.68 -0.77
N LYS A 85 15.55 5.51 -0.31
CA LYS A 85 16.68 5.07 -1.14
C LYS A 85 16.76 3.55 -1.29
N LYS A 86 15.92 2.78 -0.59
CA LYS A 86 15.90 1.32 -0.71
C LYS A 86 15.32 0.91 -2.07
N PRO A 87 15.83 -0.15 -2.73
CA PRO A 87 15.29 -0.62 -4.01
C PRO A 87 13.77 -0.86 -3.96
N ASP A 88 13.30 -1.52 -2.91
CA ASP A 88 11.88 -1.82 -2.71
C ASP A 88 11.04 -0.55 -2.48
N ALA A 89 11.64 0.50 -1.90
CA ALA A 89 10.97 1.79 -1.69
C ALA A 89 10.81 2.56 -3.00
N VAL A 90 11.82 2.52 -3.87
CA VAL A 90 11.76 3.12 -5.21
C VAL A 90 10.69 2.42 -6.04
N ALA A 91 10.65 1.08 -6.00
CA ALA A 91 9.59 0.31 -6.65
C ALA A 91 8.21 0.67 -6.11
N MET A 92 8.04 0.71 -4.78
CA MET A 92 6.79 1.10 -4.14
C MET A 92 6.34 2.51 -4.54
N ALA A 93 7.24 3.50 -4.50
CA ALA A 93 6.92 4.88 -4.84
C ALA A 93 6.51 5.01 -6.32
N ASN A 94 7.22 4.34 -7.22
CA ASN A 94 6.85 4.30 -8.64
C ASN A 94 5.48 3.68 -8.84
N ILE A 95 5.17 2.58 -8.14
CA ILE A 95 3.84 1.97 -8.15
C ILE A 95 2.83 3.02 -7.73
N ILE A 96 2.93 3.58 -6.51
CA ILE A 96 1.97 4.55 -5.95
C ILE A 96 1.73 5.74 -6.90
N VAL A 97 2.78 6.27 -7.54
CA VAL A 97 2.66 7.37 -8.48
C VAL A 97 2.00 6.94 -9.81
N SER A 98 2.26 5.72 -10.25
CA SER A 98 1.71 5.15 -11.50
C SER A 98 0.33 4.51 -11.37
N LEU A 99 -0.19 4.33 -10.15
CA LEU A 99 -1.48 3.68 -9.90
C LEU A 99 -2.59 4.43 -10.67
N PRO A 100 -3.28 3.76 -11.63
CA PRO A 100 -4.22 4.40 -12.55
C PRO A 100 -5.68 4.36 -12.08
N PHE A 101 -5.95 3.99 -10.82
CA PHE A 101 -7.32 3.74 -10.34
C PHE A 101 -8.26 4.92 -10.59
#